data_AF-X1PDH9-F1
#
_entry.id   AF-X1PDH9-F1
#
_cell.length_a   1.000
_cell.length_b   1.000
_cell.length_c   1.000
_cell.angle_alpha   90.00
_cell.angle_beta   90.00
_cell.angle_gamma   90.00
#
_symmetry.space_group_name_H-M   'P 1'
#
loop_
_entity.id
_entity.type
_entity.pdbx_description
1 polymer ?
#
loop_
_entity_poly.entity_id
_entity_poly.type
_entity_poly.pdbx_seq_one_letter_code
_entity_poly.pdbx_strand_id
1 'polypeptide(L)'
;MAAAIKEKHGRVSLTTNAVLLDKAASHEVCRIGVNLVAISVAGARAATNDSLRLGSHLDQICANISYLCQLKPRPKVNLVMQMMKPNMEELPELVTLAARLGADGVVAPNLDYTPTAEVDALKAFAYSPDPHHVELTEEAEKRGKEL
;
A
#
# COMPACT_ATOMS: atom_id res chain seq x y z
N MET A 1 -14.22 19.12 3.73
CA MET A 1 -14.99 17.89 4.03
C MET A 1 -14.40 17.12 5.21
N ALA A 2 -13.16 16.60 5.12
CA ALA A 2 -12.56 15.79 6.19
C ALA A 2 -12.57 16.48 7.58
N ALA A 3 -12.11 17.73 7.67
CA ALA A 3 -12.14 18.50 8.91
C ALA A 3 -13.54 18.59 9.54
N ALA A 4 -14.57 18.93 8.74
CA ALA A 4 -15.95 19.01 9.20
C ALA A 4 -16.51 17.66 9.72
N ILE A 5 -16.07 16.52 9.16
CA ILE A 5 -16.44 15.19 9.67
C ILE A 5 -15.76 14.94 11.02
N LYS A 6 -14.49 15.33 11.15
CA LYS A 6 -13.70 15.18 12.39
C LYS A 6 -14.22 16.06 13.53
N GLU A 7 -14.67 17.27 13.22
CA GLU A 7 -15.35 18.17 14.17
C GLU A 7 -16.63 17.54 14.76
N LYS A 8 -17.29 16.67 13.98
CA LYS A 8 -18.45 15.88 14.44
C LYS A 8 -18.06 14.51 15.00
N HIS A 9 -16.80 14.33 15.38
CA HIS A 9 -16.23 13.07 15.91
C HIS A 9 -16.31 11.86 14.97
N GLY A 10 -16.48 12.09 13.67
CA GLY A 10 -16.48 11.03 12.65
C GLY A 10 -15.08 10.43 12.42
N ARG A 11 -15.05 9.29 11.70
CA ARG A 11 -13.82 8.67 11.22
C ARG A 11 -13.57 9.06 9.78
N VAL A 12 -12.31 9.38 9.46
CA VAL A 12 -11.89 9.72 8.10
C VAL A 12 -10.71 8.84 7.72
N SER A 13 -10.77 8.25 6.54
CA SER A 13 -9.67 7.50 5.93
C SER A 13 -9.37 8.08 4.55
N LEU A 14 -8.11 7.98 4.11
CA LEU A 14 -7.66 8.40 2.79
C LEU A 14 -7.07 7.20 2.05
N THR A 15 -7.36 7.07 0.76
CA THR A 15 -6.61 6.21 -0.16
C THR A 15 -5.83 7.10 -1.12
N THR A 16 -4.54 6.84 -1.32
CA THR A 16 -3.67 7.67 -2.15
C THR A 16 -2.53 6.86 -2.78
N ASN A 17 -1.90 7.38 -3.83
CA ASN A 17 -0.63 6.86 -4.34
C ASN A 17 0.60 7.50 -3.65
N ALA A 18 0.36 8.40 -2.69
CA ALA A 18 1.37 9.14 -1.92
C ALA A 18 2.31 10.06 -2.71
N VAL A 19 2.10 10.27 -4.02
CA VAL A 19 2.94 11.18 -4.81
C VAL A 19 2.85 12.62 -4.30
N LEU A 20 1.63 13.08 -4.01
CA LEU A 20 1.36 14.43 -3.48
C LEU A 20 1.30 14.48 -1.95
N LEU A 21 1.74 13.41 -1.26
CA LEU A 21 1.82 13.37 0.19
C LEU A 21 3.15 13.99 0.65
N ASP A 22 3.42 15.21 0.19
CA ASP A 22 4.61 15.96 0.59
C ASP A 22 4.55 16.36 2.07
N LYS A 23 5.52 17.17 2.51
CA LYS A 23 5.59 17.60 3.91
C LYS A 23 4.36 18.39 4.35
N ALA A 24 3.87 19.30 3.51
CA ALA A 24 2.73 20.14 3.84
C ALA A 24 1.45 19.30 3.91
N ALA A 25 1.24 18.42 2.93
CA ALA A 25 0.11 17.49 2.92
C ALA A 25 0.14 16.53 4.11
N SER A 26 1.32 16.01 4.48
CA SER A 26 1.49 15.13 5.63
C SER A 26 1.14 15.81 6.95
N HIS A 27 1.58 17.05 7.15
CA HIS A 27 1.21 17.85 8.32
C HIS A 27 -0.31 18.10 8.38
N GLU A 28 -0.93 18.38 7.24
CA GLU A 28 -2.37 18.61 7.16
C GLU A 28 -3.18 17.36 7.49
N VAL A 29 -2.76 16.19 6.98
CA VAL A 29 -3.34 14.87 7.32
C VAL A 29 -3.30 14.62 8.82
N CYS A 30 -2.17 14.89 9.47
CA CYS A 30 -2.00 14.77 10.92
C CYS A 30 -2.86 15.79 11.67
N ARG A 31 -2.87 17.06 11.25
CA ARG A 31 -3.64 18.15 11.87
C ARG A 31 -5.14 17.87 11.86
N ILE A 32 -5.66 17.34 10.76
CA ILE A 32 -7.08 16.95 10.63
C ILE A 32 -7.40 15.76 11.54
N GLY A 33 -6.43 14.91 11.88
CA GLY A 33 -6.65 13.70 12.66
C GLY A 33 -7.27 12.58 11.81
N VAL A 34 -6.78 12.41 10.58
CA VAL A 34 -7.11 11.25 9.73
C VAL A 34 -6.81 9.96 10.49
N ASN A 35 -7.70 8.98 10.39
CA ASN A 35 -7.58 7.73 11.13
C ASN A 35 -6.68 6.71 10.41
N LEU A 36 -6.79 6.64 9.09
CA LEU A 36 -6.06 5.69 8.24
C LEU A 36 -5.68 6.34 6.92
N VAL A 37 -4.45 6.09 6.47
CA VAL A 37 -4.00 6.35 5.10
C VAL A 37 -3.61 5.02 4.47
N ALA A 38 -4.37 4.61 3.46
CA ALA A 38 -4.10 3.44 2.63
C ALA A 38 -3.33 3.88 1.37
N ILE A 39 -2.12 3.38 1.19
CA ILE A 39 -1.20 3.85 0.16
C ILE A 39 -1.01 2.77 -0.90
N SER A 40 -1.50 3.03 -2.11
CA SER A 40 -1.40 2.10 -3.22
C SER A 40 0.01 2.06 -3.81
N VAL A 41 0.63 0.89 -3.73
CA VAL A 41 1.95 0.56 -4.28
C VAL A 41 1.82 -0.66 -5.18
N ALA A 42 2.64 -0.77 -6.22
CA ALA A 42 2.57 -1.91 -7.15
C ALA A 42 3.64 -2.98 -6.90
N GLY A 43 4.66 -2.69 -6.09
CA GLY A 43 5.74 -3.62 -5.75
C GLY A 43 6.70 -2.99 -4.75
N ALA A 44 7.67 -3.78 -4.28
CA ALA A 44 8.72 -3.37 -3.37
C ALA A 44 9.98 -2.86 -4.09
N ARG A 45 10.05 -3.04 -5.41
CA ARG A 45 11.18 -2.65 -6.26
C ARG A 45 10.75 -1.58 -7.27
N ALA A 46 11.63 -0.63 -7.54
CA ALA A 46 11.35 0.49 -8.45
C ALA A 46 11.01 0.00 -9.87
N ALA A 47 11.71 -1.02 -10.38
CA ALA A 47 11.45 -1.60 -11.70
C ALA A 47 9.99 -2.09 -11.86
N THR A 48 9.45 -2.73 -10.83
CA THR A 48 8.08 -3.26 -10.83
C THR A 48 7.06 -2.16 -10.57
N ASN A 49 7.29 -1.34 -9.55
CA ASN A 49 6.32 -0.30 -9.19
C ASN A 49 6.19 0.76 -10.30
N ASP A 50 7.31 1.24 -10.84
CA ASP A 50 7.32 2.38 -11.75
C ASP A 50 6.83 1.99 -13.15
N SER A 51 7.02 0.73 -13.55
CA SER A 51 6.46 0.20 -14.81
C SER A 51 4.93 0.01 -14.71
N LEU A 52 4.42 -0.39 -13.55
CA LEU A 52 2.98 -0.60 -13.33
C LEU A 52 2.23 0.68 -12.94
N ARG A 53 2.93 1.71 -12.42
CA ARG A 53 2.34 2.96 -11.93
C ARG A 53 3.07 4.19 -12.46
N LEU A 54 2.75 4.56 -13.70
CA LEU A 54 3.30 5.74 -14.36
C LEU A 54 3.13 7.01 -13.51
N GLY A 55 4.23 7.74 -13.31
CA GLY A 55 4.27 8.96 -12.50
C GLY A 55 4.25 8.75 -10.98
N SER A 56 4.32 7.51 -10.50
CA SER A 56 4.31 7.16 -9.08
C SER A 56 5.59 6.45 -8.66
N HIS A 57 6.73 7.12 -8.83
CA HIS A 57 8.07 6.56 -8.57
C HIS A 57 8.26 6.07 -7.13
N LEU A 58 8.75 4.84 -6.97
CA LEU A 58 8.83 4.16 -5.68
C LEU A 58 9.66 4.95 -4.65
N ASP A 59 10.79 5.51 -5.07
CA ASP A 59 11.68 6.26 -4.17
C ASP A 59 10.98 7.50 -3.59
N GLN A 60 10.27 8.24 -4.45
CA GLN A 60 9.53 9.43 -4.03
C GLN A 60 8.40 9.08 -3.05
N ILE A 61 7.61 8.05 -3.36
CA ILE A 61 6.51 7.65 -2.49
C ILE A 61 7.03 7.06 -1.17
N CYS A 62 8.15 6.31 -1.18
CA CYS A 62 8.81 5.83 0.03
C CYS A 62 9.26 6.97 0.94
N ALA A 63 9.88 8.02 0.38
CA ALA A 63 10.26 9.20 1.13
C ALA A 63 9.05 9.88 1.80
N ASN A 64 7.94 10.01 1.07
CA ASN A 64 6.71 10.61 1.56
C ASN A 64 6.05 9.76 2.67
N ILE A 65 5.99 8.43 2.49
CA ILE A 65 5.48 7.48 3.49
C ILE A 65 6.30 7.60 4.78
N SER A 66 7.63 7.51 4.67
CA SER A 66 8.51 7.57 5.84
C SER A 66 8.36 8.90 6.59
N TYR A 67 8.23 10.02 5.87
CA TYR A 67 7.98 11.32 6.48
C TYR A 67 6.67 11.34 7.27
N LEU A 68 5.54 10.91 6.69
CA LEU A 68 4.26 10.82 7.41
C LEU A 68 4.38 9.92 8.65
N CYS A 69 5.08 8.79 8.55
CA CYS A 69 5.24 7.83 9.64
C CYS A 69 6.10 8.35 10.81
N GLN A 70 6.94 9.36 10.59
CA GLN A 70 7.74 10.02 11.62
C GLN A 70 6.97 11.07 12.41
N LEU A 71 5.89 11.63 11.85
CA LEU A 71 5.09 12.66 12.52
C LEU A 71 4.35 12.11 13.77
N LYS A 72 4.05 12.99 14.73
CA LYS A 72 3.27 12.67 15.93
C LYS A 72 2.29 13.82 16.26
N PRO A 73 1.00 13.54 16.48
CA PRO A 73 0.33 12.26 16.20
C PRO A 73 0.30 11.96 14.69
N ARG A 74 0.18 10.68 14.31
CA ARG A 74 0.04 10.23 12.91
C ARG A 74 -1.16 9.31 12.72
N PRO A 75 -1.72 9.22 11.50
CA PRO A 75 -2.70 8.19 11.17
C PRO A 75 -2.09 6.78 11.23
N LYS A 76 -2.94 5.76 11.23
CA LYS A 76 -2.54 4.42 10.80
C LYS A 76 -2.16 4.48 9.32
N VAL A 77 -1.09 3.81 8.91
CA VAL A 77 -0.63 3.77 7.52
C VAL A 77 -0.54 2.33 7.07
N ASN A 78 -1.26 1.97 6.01
CA ASN A 78 -1.15 0.65 5.39
C ASN A 78 -0.68 0.81 3.95
N LEU A 79 0.29 -0.01 3.53
CA LEU A 79 0.57 -0.17 2.10
C LEU A 79 -0.46 -1.14 1.50
N VAL A 80 -0.91 -0.86 0.29
CA VAL A 80 -1.90 -1.67 -0.41
C VAL A 80 -1.35 -2.07 -1.76
N MET A 81 -1.22 -3.38 -2.00
CA MET A 81 -0.76 -3.94 -3.26
C MET A 81 -1.81 -4.87 -3.83
N GLN A 82 -2.37 -4.53 -5.00
CA GLN A 82 -3.21 -5.47 -5.74
C GLN A 82 -2.32 -6.65 -6.17
N MET A 83 -2.68 -7.87 -5.75
CA MET A 83 -1.94 -9.08 -6.11
C MET A 83 -2.14 -9.41 -7.59
N MET A 84 -1.06 -9.36 -8.35
CA MET A 84 -1.03 -9.64 -9.78
C MET A 84 0.21 -10.45 -10.13
N LYS A 85 0.16 -11.32 -11.14
CA LYS A 85 1.33 -12.10 -11.60
C LYS A 85 2.64 -11.30 -11.70
N PRO A 86 2.69 -10.09 -12.29
CA PRO A 86 3.95 -9.34 -12.40
C PRO A 86 4.54 -8.84 -11.08
N ASN A 87 3.81 -8.85 -9.97
CA ASN A 87 4.28 -8.30 -8.69
C ASN A 87 4.26 -9.27 -7.51
N MET A 88 3.75 -10.50 -7.68
CA MET A 88 3.62 -11.47 -6.58
C MET A 88 4.95 -11.78 -5.89
N GLU A 89 6.03 -11.92 -6.67
CA GLU A 89 7.40 -12.17 -6.15
C GLU A 89 7.88 -11.12 -5.14
N GLU A 90 7.27 -9.93 -5.13
CA GLU A 90 7.66 -8.83 -4.27
C GLU A 90 6.78 -8.70 -3.02
N LEU A 91 5.73 -9.52 -2.87
CA LEU A 91 4.84 -9.43 -1.72
C LEU A 91 5.59 -9.58 -0.37
N PRO A 92 6.48 -10.58 -0.17
CA PRO A 92 7.24 -10.69 1.07
C PRO A 92 8.21 -9.51 1.28
N GLU A 93 8.82 -8.99 0.22
CA GLU A 93 9.72 -7.82 0.28
C GLU A 93 8.96 -6.54 0.61
N LEU A 94 7.71 -6.42 0.16
CA LEU A 94 6.86 -5.27 0.45
C LEU A 94 6.54 -5.19 1.94
N VAL A 95 6.39 -6.32 2.63
CA VAL A 95 6.21 -6.37 4.09
C VAL A 95 7.44 -5.80 4.81
N THR A 96 8.64 -6.22 4.39
CA THR A 96 9.90 -5.68 4.92
C THR A 96 10.05 -4.18 4.62
N LEU A 97 9.66 -3.74 3.42
CA LEU A 97 9.64 -2.32 3.05
C LEU A 97 8.68 -1.53 3.94
N ALA A 98 7.45 -2.02 4.15
CA ALA A 98 6.46 -1.36 5.00
C ALA A 98 6.99 -1.14 6.43
N ALA A 99 7.58 -2.17 7.04
CA ALA A 99 8.21 -2.08 8.36
C ALA A 99 9.34 -1.04 8.38
N ARG A 100 10.24 -1.06 7.39
CA ARG A 100 11.34 -0.08 7.25
C ARG A 100 10.84 1.36 7.14
N LEU A 101 9.72 1.58 6.45
CA LEU A 101 9.11 2.90 6.29
C LEU A 101 8.32 3.35 7.55
N GLY A 102 8.09 2.47 8.51
CA GLY A 102 7.31 2.73 9.71
C GLY A 102 5.79 2.66 9.51
N ALA A 103 5.33 2.03 8.41
CA ALA A 103 3.93 1.74 8.17
C ALA A 103 3.43 0.62 9.11
N ASP A 104 2.13 0.58 9.36
CA ASP A 104 1.50 -0.34 10.32
C ASP A 104 1.05 -1.68 9.69
N GLY A 105 1.25 -1.86 8.38
CA GLY A 105 1.00 -3.13 7.72
C GLY A 105 0.87 -3.06 6.20
N VAL A 106 0.64 -4.24 5.62
CA VAL A 106 0.37 -4.43 4.20
C VAL A 106 -1.01 -5.05 4.04
N VAL A 107 -1.77 -4.59 3.05
CA VAL A 107 -3.05 -5.19 2.63
C VAL A 107 -2.88 -5.61 1.17
N ALA A 108 -3.09 -6.89 0.89
CA ALA A 108 -2.88 -7.47 -0.43
C ALA A 108 -4.19 -8.08 -0.95
N PRO A 109 -5.12 -7.27 -1.50
CA PRO A 109 -6.34 -7.80 -2.09
C PRO A 109 -6.03 -8.60 -3.37
N ASN A 110 -6.83 -9.64 -3.62
CA ASN A 110 -6.80 -10.37 -4.87
C ASN A 110 -7.51 -9.58 -5.98
N LEU A 111 -7.05 -9.71 -7.22
CA LEU A 111 -7.73 -9.18 -8.39
C LEU A 111 -8.96 -10.03 -8.72
N ASP A 112 -10.15 -9.47 -8.56
CA ASP A 112 -11.45 -10.17 -8.65
C ASP A 112 -12.32 -9.73 -9.84
N TYR A 113 -12.22 -8.47 -10.26
CA TYR A 113 -12.92 -7.95 -11.45
C TYR A 113 -12.00 -7.88 -12.67
N THR A 114 -12.18 -8.81 -13.60
CA THR A 114 -11.34 -8.96 -14.81
C THR A 114 -12.18 -8.96 -16.09
N PRO A 115 -12.69 -7.80 -16.54
CA PRO A 115 -13.66 -7.72 -17.65
C PRO A 115 -13.04 -7.95 -19.04
N THR A 116 -11.72 -7.94 -19.17
CA THR A 116 -11.02 -8.13 -20.44
C THR A 116 -9.97 -9.23 -20.32
N ALA A 117 -9.59 -9.85 -21.44
CA ALA A 117 -8.57 -10.89 -21.48
C ALA A 117 -7.22 -10.38 -20.95
N GLU A 118 -6.88 -9.12 -21.21
CA GLU A 118 -5.65 -8.48 -20.75
C GLU A 118 -5.62 -8.37 -19.22
N VAL A 119 -6.72 -7.95 -18.59
CA VAL A 119 -6.82 -7.87 -17.13
C VAL A 119 -6.91 -9.26 -16.50
N ASP A 120 -7.60 -10.21 -17.17
CA ASP A 120 -7.70 -11.60 -16.71
C ASP A 120 -6.33 -12.29 -16.66
N ALA A 121 -5.46 -11.99 -17.63
CA ALA A 121 -4.10 -12.53 -17.68
C ALA A 121 -3.24 -12.12 -16.48
N LEU A 122 -3.57 -11.00 -15.80
CA LEU A 122 -2.85 -10.48 -14.64
C LEU A 122 -3.17 -11.19 -13.32
N LYS A 123 -4.27 -11.97 -13.22
CA LYS A 123 -4.71 -12.58 -11.96
C LYS A 123 -3.64 -13.47 -11.33
N ALA A 124 -3.27 -13.19 -10.08
CA ALA A 124 -2.41 -14.06 -9.30
C ALA A 124 -3.15 -15.29 -8.77
N PHE A 125 -4.39 -15.12 -8.31
CA PHE A 125 -5.23 -16.20 -7.79
C PHE A 125 -6.50 -16.37 -8.64
N ALA A 126 -6.85 -17.64 -8.87
CA ALA A 126 -8.08 -18.09 -9.51
C ALA A 126 -8.59 -19.33 -8.76
N TYR A 127 -9.55 -20.06 -9.33
CA TYR A 127 -10.13 -21.25 -8.69
C TYR A 127 -9.10 -22.31 -8.29
N SER A 128 -8.07 -22.51 -9.12
CA SER A 128 -6.91 -23.34 -8.78
C SER A 128 -5.68 -22.43 -8.68
N PRO A 129 -5.24 -22.08 -7.46
CA PRO A 129 -4.12 -21.17 -7.29
C PRO A 129 -2.80 -21.87 -7.61
N ASP A 130 -1.84 -21.09 -8.11
CA ASP A 130 -0.45 -21.52 -8.25
C ASP A 130 0.15 -21.77 -6.85
N PRO A 131 0.67 -22.98 -6.53
CA PRO A 131 1.30 -23.25 -5.24
C PRO A 131 2.38 -22.24 -4.87
N HIS A 132 3.15 -21.75 -5.84
CA HIS A 132 4.20 -20.76 -5.61
C HIS A 132 3.63 -19.43 -5.10
N HIS A 133 2.50 -18.98 -5.66
CA HIS A 133 1.83 -17.78 -5.16
C HIS A 133 1.27 -17.96 -3.75
N VAL A 134 0.82 -19.17 -3.39
CA VAL A 134 0.39 -19.48 -2.02
C VAL A 134 1.58 -19.38 -1.06
N GLU A 135 2.72 -20.01 -1.40
CA GLU A 135 3.96 -19.93 -0.60
C GLU A 135 4.40 -18.48 -0.37
N LEU A 136 4.34 -17.62 -1.39
CA LEU A 136 4.65 -16.19 -1.26
C LEU A 136 3.72 -15.46 -0.28
N THR A 137 2.42 -15.81 -0.24
CA THR A 137 1.50 -15.22 0.74
C THR A 137 1.78 -15.69 2.16
N GLU A 138 2.10 -16.98 2.35
CA GLU A 138 2.46 -17.53 3.65
C GLU A 138 3.77 -16.91 4.18
N GLU A 139 4.75 -16.74 3.30
CA GLU A 139 6.00 -16.05 3.64
C GLU A 139 5.75 -14.60 4.06
N ALA A 140 4.95 -13.86 3.29
CA ALA A 140 4.60 -12.48 3.61
C ALA A 140 3.87 -12.37 4.95
N GLU A 141 2.93 -13.27 5.24
CA GLU A 141 2.27 -13.33 6.56
C GLU A 141 3.25 -13.63 7.69
N LYS A 142 4.17 -14.56 7.48
CA LYS A 142 5.20 -14.90 8.47
C LYS A 142 6.08 -13.69 8.78
N ARG A 143 6.61 -13.03 7.75
CA ARG A 143 7.42 -11.80 7.91
C ARG A 143 6.65 -10.71 8.65
N GLY A 144 5.36 -10.56 8.36
CA GLY A 144 4.51 -9.55 9.01
C GLY A 144 4.22 -9.81 10.49
N LYS A 145 4.39 -11.06 10.97
CA LYS A 145 4.26 -11.43 12.39
C LYS A 145 5.58 -11.28 13.15
N GLU A 146 6.72 -11.28 12.44
CA GLU A 146 8.07 -11.24 13.02
C GLU A 146 8.65 -9.81 13.15
N LEU A 147 8.13 -8.86 12.37
CA LEU A 147 8.56 -7.44 12.34
C LEU A 147 7.64 -6.54 13.17
#